data_AF-A0A519EVP1-F1
#
_entry.id   AF-A0A519EVP1-F1
#
_cell.length_a   1.000
_cell.length_b   1.000
_cell.length_c   1.000
_cell.angle_alpha   90.00
_cell.angle_beta   90.00
_cell.angle_gamma   90.00
#
_symmetry.space_group_name_H-M   'P 1'
#
loop_
_entity.id
_entity.type
_entity.pdbx_description
1 polymer ?
#
loop_
_entity_poly.entity_id
_entity_poly.type
_entity_poly.pdbx_seq_one_letter_code
_entity_poly.pdbx_strand_id
1 'polypeptide(L)'
;MTSLKVLSLCAAVVALAGCMGSEQEDLQQWMVEERTKVRPSIPPITEPKKFTPQAYTEGDAFEPFSIQKLTQALRRDSAQPSTSGLIGPELARRKEALEAVPLDAMAMVGSMNRSGQPVALVRVDKLLYQVRVG
;
A
#
# COMPACT_ATOMS: atom_id res chain seq x y z
N MET A 1 66.62 -81.04 11.29
CA MET A 1 65.33 -80.59 11.90
C MET A 1 65.15 -79.07 11.90
N THR A 2 66.20 -78.27 11.73
CA THR A 2 66.13 -76.80 11.67
C THR A 2 65.60 -76.30 10.32
N SER A 3 65.99 -76.92 9.20
CA SER A 3 65.56 -76.53 7.84
C SER A 3 64.05 -76.69 7.60
N LEU A 4 63.41 -77.69 8.22
CA LEU A 4 61.96 -77.92 8.10
C LEU A 4 61.15 -76.87 8.86
N LYS A 5 61.67 -76.40 10.01
CA LYS A 5 61.06 -75.30 10.79
C LYS A 5 61.18 -73.96 10.08
N VAL A 6 62.32 -73.71 9.41
CA VAL A 6 62.52 -72.50 8.59
C VAL A 6 61.58 -72.48 7.39
N LEU A 7 61.38 -73.62 6.72
CA LEU A 7 60.46 -73.70 5.58
C LEU A 7 59.01 -73.45 5.99
N SER A 8 58.59 -73.99 7.14
CA SER A 8 57.25 -73.75 7.71
C SER A 8 57.05 -72.28 8.13
N LEU A 9 58.08 -71.63 8.67
CA LEU A 9 58.02 -70.21 9.04
C LEU A 9 57.95 -69.30 7.81
N CYS A 10 58.72 -69.59 6.76
CA CYS A 10 58.62 -68.86 5.49
C CYS A 10 57.23 -69.02 4.84
N ALA A 11 56.67 -70.23 4.85
CA ALA A 11 55.32 -70.47 4.34
C ALA A 11 54.26 -69.68 5.13
N ALA A 12 54.41 -69.57 6.46
CA ALA A 12 53.54 -68.76 7.28
C ALA A 12 53.66 -67.26 6.93
N VAL A 13 54.87 -66.73 6.76
CA VAL A 13 55.06 -65.31 6.38
C VAL A 13 54.42 -64.98 5.02
N VAL A 14 54.53 -65.88 4.04
CA VAL A 14 53.88 -65.70 2.72
C VAL A 14 52.35 -65.76 2.84
N ALA A 15 51.81 -66.61 3.71
CA ALA A 15 50.37 -66.68 3.95
C ALA A 15 49.80 -65.42 4.63
N LEU A 16 50.60 -64.72 5.44
CA LEU A 16 50.20 -63.45 6.07
C LEU A 16 50.32 -62.22 5.13
N ALA A 17 51.04 -62.33 4.01
CA ALA A 17 51.22 -61.22 3.06
C ALA A 17 49.94 -60.84 2.30
N GLY A 18 48.90 -61.70 2.30
CA GLY A 18 47.59 -61.42 1.68
C GLY A 18 46.73 -60.40 2.44
N CYS A 19 47.11 -60.01 3.66
CA CYS A 19 46.41 -58.99 4.46
C CYS A 19 46.89 -57.56 4.14
N MET A 20 47.86 -57.40 3.24
CA MET A 20 48.42 -56.12 2.79
C MET A 20 47.73 -55.61 1.52
N GLY A 21 46.40 -55.79 1.45
CA GLY A 21 45.57 -55.52 0.28
C GLY A 21 45.26 -54.04 0.06
N SER A 22 45.34 -53.65 -1.21
CA SER A 22 45.12 -52.33 -1.81
C SER A 22 43.69 -51.79 -1.74
N GLU A 23 42.85 -52.24 -0.80
CA GLU A 23 41.43 -51.83 -0.72
C GLU A 23 41.27 -50.30 -0.61
N GLN A 24 42.30 -49.62 -0.07
CA GLN A 24 42.31 -48.18 0.04
C GLN A 24 42.62 -47.46 -1.28
N GLU A 25 43.35 -48.08 -2.21
CA GLU A 25 43.71 -47.47 -3.50
C GLU A 25 42.48 -47.36 -4.40
N ASP A 26 41.65 -48.40 -4.46
CA ASP A 26 40.40 -48.37 -5.23
C ASP A 26 39.43 -47.30 -4.70
N LEU A 27 39.33 -47.17 -3.37
CA LEU A 27 38.52 -46.12 -2.74
C LEU A 27 39.08 -44.73 -3.00
N GLN A 28 40.40 -44.56 -2.99
CA GLN A 28 41.05 -43.30 -3.30
C GLN A 28 40.84 -42.90 -4.76
N GLN A 29 41.01 -43.84 -5.68
CA GLN A 29 40.77 -43.66 -7.10
C GLN A 29 39.31 -43.28 -7.36
N TRP A 30 38.36 -44.00 -6.76
CA TRP A 30 36.94 -43.70 -6.84
C TRP A 30 36.60 -42.30 -6.30
N MET A 31 37.19 -41.90 -5.16
CA MET A 31 37.00 -40.56 -4.61
C MET A 31 37.51 -39.46 -5.55
N VAL A 32 38.66 -39.67 -6.21
CA VAL A 32 39.21 -38.73 -7.18
C VAL A 32 38.30 -38.61 -8.40
N GLU A 33 37.82 -39.74 -8.92
CA GLU A 33 36.87 -39.77 -10.04
C GLU A 33 35.56 -39.06 -9.69
N GLU A 34 35.02 -39.27 -8.50
CA GLU A 34 33.76 -38.64 -8.10
C GLU A 34 33.92 -37.13 -7.85
N ARG A 35 35.06 -36.69 -7.29
CA ARG A 35 35.37 -35.25 -7.13
C ARG A 35 35.47 -34.53 -8.47
N THR A 36 35.96 -35.18 -9.52
CA THR A 36 36.06 -34.57 -10.86
C THR A 36 34.72 -34.49 -11.60
N LYS A 37 33.74 -35.33 -11.24
CA LYS A 37 32.38 -35.29 -11.81
C LYS A 37 31.52 -34.15 -11.25
N VAL A 38 31.81 -33.68 -10.03
CA VAL A 38 31.05 -32.59 -9.41
C VAL A 38 31.42 -31.26 -10.07
N ARG A 39 30.61 -30.83 -11.03
CA ARG A 39 30.62 -29.45 -11.54
C ARG A 39 29.55 -28.65 -10.80
N PRO A 40 29.91 -27.70 -9.93
CA PRO A 40 28.91 -26.84 -9.30
C PRO A 40 28.23 -25.99 -10.38
N SER A 41 26.93 -26.23 -10.61
CA SER A 41 26.11 -25.39 -11.46
C SER A 41 25.65 -24.17 -10.65
N ILE A 42 26.32 -23.03 -10.87
CA ILE A 42 25.95 -21.78 -10.22
C ILE A 42 24.95 -21.07 -11.13
N PRO A 43 23.70 -20.85 -10.69
CA PRO A 43 22.77 -20.04 -11.46
C PRO A 43 23.33 -18.63 -11.62
N PRO A 44 23.34 -18.05 -12.84
CA PRO A 44 23.81 -16.69 -13.06
C PRO A 44 23.06 -15.69 -12.17
N ILE A 45 23.79 -14.71 -11.65
CA ILE A 45 23.20 -13.60 -10.89
C ILE A 45 22.30 -12.81 -11.85
N THR A 46 21.06 -12.56 -11.42
CA THR A 46 20.12 -11.76 -12.20
C THR A 46 20.62 -10.31 -12.32
N GLU A 47 20.48 -9.75 -13.51
CA GLU A 47 20.88 -8.37 -13.73
C GLU A 47 20.12 -7.40 -12.82
N PRO A 48 20.75 -6.31 -12.35
CA PRO A 48 20.07 -5.28 -11.60
C PRO A 48 18.87 -4.74 -12.38
N LYS A 49 17.69 -4.79 -11.78
CA LYS A 49 16.48 -4.22 -12.38
C LYS A 49 16.68 -2.72 -12.55
N LYS A 50 16.53 -2.24 -13.79
CA LYS A 50 16.52 -0.80 -14.07
C LYS A 50 15.29 -0.18 -13.42
N PHE A 51 15.51 0.92 -12.70
CA PHE A 51 14.42 1.72 -12.15
C PHE A 51 13.69 2.42 -13.31
N THR A 52 12.41 2.12 -13.47
CA THR A 52 11.51 2.87 -14.37
C THR A 52 10.66 3.81 -13.52
N PRO A 53 10.89 5.13 -13.57
CA PRO A 53 10.03 6.09 -12.89
C PRO A 53 8.62 5.98 -13.44
N GLN A 54 7.63 5.77 -12.57
CA GLN A 54 6.23 5.92 -12.94
C GLN A 54 5.95 7.42 -13.08
N ALA A 55 5.50 7.85 -14.26
CA ALA A 55 5.10 9.23 -14.46
C ALA A 55 3.86 9.53 -13.58
N TYR A 56 3.90 10.66 -12.87
CA TYR A 56 2.77 11.16 -12.12
C TYR A 56 1.84 11.90 -13.08
N THR A 57 0.71 11.28 -13.43
CA THR A 57 -0.28 11.81 -14.38
C THR A 57 -1.32 12.73 -13.72
N GLU A 58 -1.41 12.73 -12.39
CA GLU A 58 -2.43 13.49 -11.66
C GLU A 58 -2.12 14.99 -11.56
N GLY A 59 -0.91 15.42 -11.96
CA GLY A 59 -0.57 16.86 -12.03
C GLY A 59 -1.35 17.62 -13.11
N ASP A 60 -1.73 16.93 -14.19
CA ASP A 60 -2.56 17.48 -15.27
C ASP A 60 -4.06 17.21 -15.06
N ALA A 61 -4.41 16.46 -14.01
CA ALA A 61 -5.80 16.18 -13.68
C ALA A 61 -6.48 17.45 -13.15
N PHE A 62 -7.80 17.51 -13.36
CA PHE A 62 -8.59 18.63 -12.86
C PHE A 62 -8.51 18.68 -11.33
N GLU A 63 -7.98 19.78 -10.80
CA GLU A 63 -7.77 19.92 -9.35
C GLU A 63 -9.11 19.70 -8.61
N PRO A 64 -9.18 18.70 -7.71
CA PRO A 64 -10.44 18.28 -7.11
C PRO A 64 -11.10 19.35 -6.23
N PHE A 65 -10.32 20.32 -5.74
CA PHE A 65 -10.74 21.41 -4.85
C PHE A 65 -10.63 22.80 -5.50
N SER A 66 -10.53 22.88 -6.83
CA SER A 66 -10.47 24.17 -7.52
C SER A 66 -11.76 24.99 -7.35
N ILE A 67 -11.60 26.30 -7.21
CA ILE A 67 -12.71 27.27 -7.15
C ILE A 67 -13.57 27.17 -8.43
N GLN A 68 -12.97 26.89 -9.58
CA GLN A 68 -13.69 26.74 -10.85
C GLN A 68 -14.70 25.59 -10.80
N LYS A 69 -14.30 24.42 -10.27
CA LYS A 69 -15.20 23.27 -10.09
C LYS A 69 -16.33 23.57 -9.11
N LEU A 70 -16.02 24.28 -8.02
CA LEU A 70 -17.01 24.74 -7.04
C LEU A 70 -18.04 25.67 -7.70
N THR A 71 -17.60 26.68 -8.46
CA THR A 71 -18.52 27.59 -9.17
C THR A 71 -19.39 26.87 -10.21
N GLN A 72 -18.88 25.83 -10.88
CA GLN A 72 -19.67 25.03 -11.82
C GLN A 72 -20.72 24.18 -11.12
N ALA A 73 -20.37 23.56 -9.98
CA ALA A 73 -21.30 22.77 -9.17
C ALA A 73 -22.43 23.66 -8.63
N LEU A 74 -22.11 24.80 -8.02
CA LEU A 74 -23.09 25.79 -7.53
C LEU A 74 -24.02 26.31 -8.65
N ARG A 75 -23.48 26.52 -9.86
CA ARG A 75 -24.29 26.93 -11.02
C ARG A 75 -25.26 25.83 -11.45
N ARG A 76 -24.86 24.56 -11.45
CA ARG A 76 -25.76 23.45 -11.78
C ARG A 76 -26.88 23.31 -10.76
N ASP A 77 -26.58 23.39 -9.47
CA ASP A 77 -27.59 23.33 -8.41
C ASP A 77 -28.58 24.49 -8.51
N SER A 78 -28.11 25.69 -8.91
CA SER A 78 -29.00 26.84 -9.13
C SER A 78 -29.88 26.72 -10.39
N ALA A 79 -29.48 25.91 -11.38
CA ALA A 79 -30.12 25.81 -12.69
C ALA A 79 -31.06 24.61 -12.82
N GLN A 80 -31.03 23.67 -11.87
CA GLN A 80 -32.02 22.58 -11.78
C GLN A 80 -33.13 22.99 -10.81
N PRO A 81 -34.27 23.51 -11.30
CA PRO A 81 -35.45 23.60 -10.47
C PRO A 81 -35.85 22.17 -10.09
N SER A 82 -35.70 21.85 -8.82
CA SER A 82 -36.18 20.60 -8.24
C SER A 82 -37.68 20.45 -8.54
N THR A 83 -38.12 19.21 -8.69
CA THR A 83 -39.44 18.76 -9.18
C THR A 83 -40.63 19.09 -8.27
N SER A 84 -40.54 20.12 -7.42
CA SER A 84 -41.61 20.55 -6.51
C SER A 84 -42.27 21.83 -7.01
N GLY A 85 -43.60 21.78 -7.23
CA GLY A 85 -44.41 22.93 -7.67
C GLY A 85 -44.39 24.14 -6.73
N LEU A 86 -43.72 24.04 -5.58
CA LEU A 86 -43.54 25.10 -4.60
C LEU A 86 -42.28 25.95 -4.85
N ILE A 87 -41.33 25.47 -5.67
CA ILE A 87 -40.04 26.14 -5.89
C ILE A 87 -40.17 27.34 -6.82
N GLY A 88 -41.04 27.28 -7.84
CA GLY A 88 -41.26 28.39 -8.77
C GLY A 88 -41.68 29.69 -8.07
N PRO A 89 -42.73 29.66 -7.22
CA PRO A 89 -43.11 30.80 -6.39
C PRO A 89 -41.99 31.26 -5.44
N GLU A 90 -41.22 30.33 -4.86
CA GLU A 90 -40.13 30.68 -3.94
C GLU A 90 -38.95 31.37 -4.65
N LEU A 91 -38.62 30.99 -5.89
CA LEU A 91 -37.62 31.69 -6.71
C LEU A 91 -38.08 33.07 -7.18
N ALA A 92 -39.39 33.26 -7.37
CA ALA A 92 -39.98 34.54 -7.76
C ALA A 92 -40.18 35.49 -6.57
N ARG A 93 -40.10 34.97 -5.34
CA ARG A 93 -40.18 35.74 -4.10
C ARG A 93 -38.99 36.70 -3.99
N ARG A 94 -39.19 37.85 -3.34
CA ARG A 94 -38.09 38.74 -2.99
C ARG A 94 -37.27 38.10 -1.86
N LYS A 95 -35.97 37.95 -2.10
CA LYS A 95 -35.01 37.45 -1.12
C LYS A 95 -34.94 38.34 0.12
N GLU A 96 -34.78 37.71 1.28
CA GLU A 96 -34.54 38.41 2.53
C GLU A 96 -33.06 38.80 2.70
N ALA A 97 -32.79 39.70 3.65
CA ALA A 97 -31.43 40.18 3.91
C ALA A 97 -30.44 39.07 4.30
N LEU A 98 -30.89 38.05 5.04
CA LEU A 98 -30.05 36.92 5.45
C LEU A 98 -29.75 35.94 4.30
N GLU A 99 -30.50 35.99 3.20
CA GLU A 99 -30.27 35.12 2.02
C GLU A 99 -29.16 35.65 1.10
N ALA A 100 -28.69 36.88 1.32
CA ALA A 100 -27.59 37.47 0.56
C ALA A 100 -26.21 37.01 1.04
N VAL A 101 -26.13 36.38 2.22
CA VAL A 101 -24.89 36.00 2.88
C VAL A 101 -24.84 34.48 3.01
N PRO A 102 -23.69 33.83 2.76
CA PRO A 102 -23.59 32.38 2.89
C PRO A 102 -23.65 31.94 4.36
N LEU A 103 -24.10 30.70 4.60
CA LEU A 103 -24.33 30.15 5.94
C LEU A 103 -23.04 29.98 6.77
N ASP A 104 -21.89 29.82 6.10
CA ASP A 104 -20.57 29.69 6.73
C ASP A 104 -20.10 30.98 7.40
N ALA A 105 -20.57 32.14 6.94
CA ALA A 105 -20.30 33.44 7.53
C ALA A 105 -21.22 33.78 8.72
N MET A 106 -22.17 32.90 9.06
CA MET A 106 -23.12 33.10 10.15
C MET A 106 -22.67 32.37 11.43
N ALA A 107 -22.88 33.00 12.59
CA ALA A 107 -22.61 32.37 13.88
C ALA A 107 -23.84 32.44 14.79
N MET A 108 -24.29 31.28 15.30
CA MET A 108 -25.32 31.24 16.35
C MET A 108 -24.71 31.72 17.67
N VAL A 109 -25.24 32.80 18.23
CA VAL A 109 -24.71 33.43 19.45
C VAL A 109 -25.56 33.14 20.69
N GLY A 110 -26.80 32.69 20.51
CA GLY A 110 -27.65 32.28 21.61
C GLY A 110 -29.10 32.03 21.20
N SER A 111 -29.93 31.78 22.19
CA SER A 111 -31.38 31.61 22.04
C SER A 111 -32.12 32.39 23.13
N MET A 112 -33.32 32.84 22.81
CA MET A 112 -34.19 33.58 23.73
C MET A 112 -35.63 33.13 23.53
N ASN A 113 -36.38 33.03 24.62
CA ASN A 113 -37.82 32.82 24.54
C ASN A 113 -38.53 34.18 24.61
N ARG A 114 -39.23 34.55 23.53
CA ARG A 114 -39.98 35.80 23.46
C ARG A 114 -41.46 35.47 23.28
N SER A 115 -42.25 35.82 24.30
CA SER A 115 -43.70 35.60 24.33
C SER A 115 -44.09 34.12 24.13
N GLY A 116 -43.33 33.21 24.72
CA GLY A 116 -43.56 31.76 24.61
C GLY A 116 -43.01 31.12 23.33
N GLN A 117 -42.43 31.90 22.41
CA GLN A 117 -41.81 31.38 21.20
C GLN A 117 -40.27 31.37 21.28
N PRO A 118 -39.61 30.24 20.93
CA PRO A 118 -38.17 30.18 20.84
C PRO A 118 -37.67 31.00 19.64
N VAL A 119 -36.68 31.86 19.90
CA VAL A 119 -36.01 32.71 18.91
C VAL A 119 -34.51 32.44 18.98
N ALA A 120 -33.88 32.21 17.83
CA ALA A 120 -32.43 32.11 17.72
C ALA A 120 -31.81 33.48 17.46
N LEU A 121 -30.68 33.76 18.09
CA LEU A 121 -29.87 34.94 17.83
C LEU A 121 -28.69 34.54 16.95
N VAL A 122 -28.64 35.10 15.75
CA VAL A 122 -27.60 34.81 14.75
C VAL A 122 -26.83 36.09 14.47
N ARG A 123 -25.50 36.03 14.54
CA ARG A 123 -24.62 37.12 14.17
C ARG A 123 -24.13 36.90 12.74
N VAL A 124 -24.24 37.95 11.94
CA VAL A 124 -23.70 38.04 10.58
C VAL A 124 -22.87 39.31 10.52
N ASP A 125 -21.60 39.19 10.16
CA ASP A 125 -20.59 40.24 10.32
C ASP A 125 -20.56 40.84 11.74
N LYS A 126 -21.14 42.04 11.90
CA LYS A 126 -21.23 42.79 13.17
C LYS A 126 -22.68 43.06 13.59
N LEU A 127 -23.65 42.50 12.88
CA LEU A 127 -25.08 42.69 13.12
C LEU A 127 -25.67 41.43 13.73
N LEU A 128 -26.67 41.62 14.59
CA LEU A 128 -27.34 40.54 15.32
C LEU A 128 -28.80 40.47 14.87
N TYR A 129 -29.19 39.31 14.38
CA TYR A 129 -30.50 39.01 13.82
C TYR A 129 -31.26 38.02 14.70
N GLN A 130 -32.58 38.19 14.75
CA GLN A 130 -33.50 37.28 15.43
C GLN A 130 -34.17 36.40 14.38
N VAL A 131 -33.98 35.08 14.47
CA VAL A 131 -34.54 34.11 13.54
C VAL A 131 -35.52 33.20 14.29
N ARG A 132 -36.64 32.86 13.64
CA ARG A 132 -37.70 31.99 14.17
C ARG A 132 -37.87 30.78 13.27
N VAL A 133 -38.60 29.78 13.75
CA VAL A 133 -38.99 28.64 12.92
C VAL A 133 -40.18 29.05 12.06
N GLY A 134 -40.03 28.91 10.74
CA GLY A 134 -41.01 29.34 9.73
C GLY A 134 -40.61 30.63 9.05
#